data_AF-A0A834MBN4-F1
#
_entry.id   AF-A0A834MBN4-F1
#
_cell.length_a   1.000
_cell.length_b   1.000
_cell.length_c   1.000
_cell.angle_alpha   90.00
_cell.angle_beta   90.00
_cell.angle_gamma   90.00
#
_symmetry.space_group_name_H-M   'P 1'
#
loop_
_entity.id
_entity.type
_entity.pdbx_description
1 polymer ?
#
loop_
_entity_poly.entity_id
_entity_poly.type
_entity_poly.pdbx_seq_one_letter_code
_entity_poly.pdbx_strand_id
1 'polypeptide(L)'
;MSTEDGERNGRPKEVVTDENMKKIHKIILNDRKLKLNEIADTIKISTERVHYIIHEYLGMRKLCAKWMPREPTFDQKQQSVDDSEQCLKMIKHNKPEFLHRHVKMDKT
;
A
#
# COMPACT_ATOMS: atom_id res chain seq x y z
N MET A 1 -48.77 -32.20 -1.91
CA MET A 1 -48.62 -30.73 -1.72
C MET A 1 -47.16 -30.47 -1.44
N SER A 2 -46.39 -30.09 -2.47
CA SER A 2 -45.01 -29.61 -2.28
C SER A 2 -45.04 -28.09 -2.25
N THR A 3 -44.60 -27.51 -1.15
CA THR A 3 -44.41 -26.07 -1.02
C THR A 3 -43.08 -25.72 -1.69
N GLU A 4 -43.15 -25.15 -2.88
CA GLU A 4 -41.99 -24.58 -3.57
C GLU A 4 -41.53 -23.34 -2.81
N ASP A 5 -40.34 -23.41 -2.20
CA ASP A 5 -39.70 -22.26 -1.54
C ASP A 5 -39.32 -21.28 -2.66
N GLY A 6 -40.03 -20.16 -2.75
CA GLY A 6 -39.80 -19.13 -3.78
C GLY A 6 -38.41 -18.49 -3.63
N GLU A 7 -37.93 -17.87 -4.71
CA GLU A 7 -36.63 -17.19 -4.73
C GLU A 7 -36.50 -16.19 -3.58
N ARG A 8 -35.65 -16.51 -2.59
CA ARG A 8 -35.35 -15.64 -1.47
C ARG A 8 -34.51 -14.47 -1.96
N ASN A 9 -35.15 -13.33 -2.16
CA ASN A 9 -34.45 -12.06 -2.28
C ASN A 9 -33.71 -11.77 -0.96
N GLY A 10 -32.41 -12.03 -0.94
CA GLY A 10 -31.55 -11.71 0.18
C GLY A 10 -31.50 -10.21 0.48
N ARG A 11 -30.88 -9.83 1.60
CA ARG A 11 -30.76 -8.45 2.06
C ARG A 11 -30.24 -7.52 0.93
N PRO A 12 -30.86 -6.34 0.70
CA PRO A 12 -30.46 -5.43 -0.38
C PRO A 12 -28.97 -5.06 -0.30
N LYS A 13 -28.28 -5.05 -1.46
CA LYS A 13 -26.90 -4.56 -1.62
C LYS A 13 -26.79 -3.02 -1.54
N GLU A 14 -27.74 -2.32 -0.91
CA GLU A 14 -27.82 -0.85 -0.90
C GLU A 14 -26.58 -0.15 -0.33
N VAL A 15 -25.81 -0.81 0.53
CA VAL A 15 -24.61 -0.20 1.15
C VAL A 15 -23.41 -0.16 0.20
N VAL A 16 -23.36 -1.02 -0.82
CA VAL A 16 -22.27 -1.05 -1.83
C VAL A 16 -22.73 -0.25 -3.03
N THR A 17 -22.83 1.07 -2.86
CA THR A 17 -23.00 2.00 -3.98
C THR A 17 -21.64 2.32 -4.59
N ASP A 18 -21.64 2.62 -5.88
CA ASP A 18 -20.45 3.12 -6.60
C ASP A 18 -19.84 4.34 -5.92
N GLU A 19 -20.67 5.18 -5.30
CA GLU A 19 -20.21 6.33 -4.53
C GLU A 19 -19.38 5.93 -3.32
N ASN A 20 -19.85 4.96 -2.53
CA ASN A 20 -19.12 4.48 -1.35
C ASN A 20 -17.83 3.77 -1.77
N MET A 21 -17.84 3.01 -2.85
CA MET A 21 -16.64 2.38 -3.40
C MET A 21 -15.59 3.42 -3.81
N LYS A 22 -16.00 4.47 -4.55
CA LYS A 22 -15.11 5.57 -4.95
C LYS A 22 -14.57 6.35 -3.74
N LYS A 23 -15.41 6.59 -2.72
CA LYS A 23 -14.99 7.25 -1.47
C LYS A 23 -13.95 6.43 -0.70
N ILE A 24 -14.20 5.13 -0.49
CA ILE A 24 -13.26 4.21 0.16
C ILE A 24 -11.93 4.20 -0.61
N HIS A 25 -11.98 4.04 -1.93
CA HIS A 25 -10.80 4.01 -2.77
C HIS A 25 -9.97 5.30 -2.66
N LYS A 26 -10.63 6.47 -2.68
CA LYS A 26 -9.96 7.77 -2.50
C LYS A 26 -9.30 7.92 -1.13
N ILE A 27 -9.97 7.50 -0.06
CA ILE A 27 -9.44 7.56 1.31
C ILE A 27 -8.17 6.70 1.43
N ILE A 28 -8.20 5.46 0.91
CA ILE A 28 -7.05 4.55 0.94
C ILE A 28 -5.88 5.07 0.12
N LEU A 29 -6.13 5.68 -1.04
CA LEU A 29 -5.07 6.26 -1.86
C LEU A 29 -4.40 7.47 -1.21
N ASN A 30 -5.16 8.27 -0.47
CA ASN A 30 -4.63 9.42 0.27
C ASN A 30 -3.78 8.98 1.47
N ASP A 31 -4.27 8.03 2.26
CA ASP A 31 -3.52 7.46 3.38
C ASP A 31 -3.71 5.94 3.48
N ARG A 32 -2.66 5.21 3.12
CA ARG A 32 -2.62 3.74 3.12
C ARG A 32 -2.42 3.14 4.52
N LYS A 33 -2.14 3.97 5.54
CA LYS A 33 -1.91 3.52 6.92
C LYS A 33 -3.18 3.51 7.77
N LEU A 34 -4.31 3.97 7.22
CA LEU A 34 -5.58 4.04 7.92
C LEU A 34 -6.08 2.67 8.36
N LYS A 35 -6.75 2.66 9.52
CA LYS A 35 -7.44 1.48 10.06
C LYS A 35 -8.81 1.34 9.42
N LEU A 36 -9.29 0.10 9.32
CA LEU A 36 -10.64 -0.19 8.81
C LEU A 36 -11.73 0.56 9.60
N ASN A 37 -11.56 0.71 10.92
CA ASN A 37 -12.49 1.43 11.77
C ASN A 37 -12.56 2.93 11.41
N GLU A 38 -11.43 3.56 11.12
CA GLU A 38 -11.39 4.98 10.75
C GLU A 38 -12.10 5.23 9.42
N ILE A 39 -11.94 4.31 8.45
CA ILE A 39 -12.64 4.36 7.17
C ILE A 39 -14.15 4.15 7.38
N ALA A 40 -14.53 3.18 8.20
CA ALA A 40 -15.91 2.90 8.57
C ALA A 40 -16.59 4.10 9.24
N ASP A 41 -15.90 4.75 10.18
CA ASP A 41 -16.38 5.93 10.89
C ASP A 41 -16.52 7.15 9.98
N THR A 42 -15.65 7.26 8.98
CA THR A 42 -15.68 8.35 7.99
C THR A 42 -16.88 8.24 7.04
N ILE A 43 -17.21 7.01 6.61
CA ILE A 43 -18.27 6.75 5.63
C ILE A 43 -19.60 6.39 6.31
N LYS A 44 -19.60 6.18 7.63
CA LYS A 44 -20.77 5.76 8.44
C LYS A 44 -21.35 4.42 7.98
N ILE A 45 -20.47 3.46 7.73
CA ILE A 45 -20.80 2.09 7.33
C ILE A 45 -20.13 1.13 8.32
N SER A 46 -20.65 -0.10 8.46
CA SER A 46 -19.99 -1.10 9.30
C SER A 46 -18.60 -1.49 8.77
N THR A 47 -17.70 -1.79 9.71
CA THR A 47 -16.32 -2.22 9.45
C THR A 47 -16.25 -3.45 8.55
N GLU A 48 -17.17 -4.40 8.74
CA GLU A 48 -17.30 -5.61 7.93
C GLU A 48 -17.60 -5.29 6.46
N ARG A 49 -18.47 -4.31 6.19
CA ARG A 49 -18.80 -3.89 4.82
C ARG A 49 -17.65 -3.15 4.16
N VAL A 50 -16.92 -2.33 4.91
CA VAL A 50 -15.69 -1.70 4.41
C VAL A 50 -14.65 -2.76 4.05
N HIS A 51 -14.44 -3.75 4.93
CA HIS A 51 -13.56 -4.89 4.65
C HIS A 51 -13.97 -5.64 3.38
N TYR A 52 -15.26 -5.97 3.25
CA TYR A 52 -15.80 -6.64 2.07
C TYR A 52 -15.59 -5.83 0.78
N ILE A 53 -15.81 -4.51 0.81
CA ILE A 53 -15.57 -3.64 -0.36
C ILE A 53 -14.08 -3.62 -0.74
N ILE A 54 -13.19 -3.48 0.23
CA ILE A 54 -11.74 -3.41 0.00
C ILE A 54 -11.23 -4.71 -0.63
N HIS A 55 -11.67 -5.86 -0.12
CA HIS A 55 -11.19 -7.15 -0.58
C HIS A 55 -11.87 -7.61 -1.88
N GLU A 56 -13.20 -7.58 -1.95
CA GLU A 56 -13.94 -8.20 -3.07
C GLU A 56 -14.16 -7.25 -4.25
N TYR A 57 -14.36 -5.95 -4.00
CA TYR A 57 -14.64 -4.98 -5.07
C TYR A 57 -13.38 -4.22 -5.51
N LEU A 58 -12.52 -3.84 -4.56
CA LEU A 58 -11.27 -3.11 -4.88
C LEU A 58 -10.07 -4.05 -5.08
N GLY A 59 -10.17 -5.34 -4.71
CA GLY A 59 -9.08 -6.31 -4.85
C GLY A 59 -7.82 -5.94 -4.04
N MET A 60 -7.97 -5.09 -3.02
CA MET A 60 -6.86 -4.57 -2.24
C MET A 60 -6.52 -5.51 -1.09
N ARG A 61 -5.23 -5.57 -0.73
CA ARG A 61 -4.73 -6.35 0.41
C ARG A 61 -3.90 -5.47 1.32
N LYS A 62 -4.02 -5.70 2.63
CA LYS A 62 -3.16 -5.05 3.61
C LYS A 62 -1.72 -5.54 3.46
N LEU A 63 -0.79 -4.61 3.28
CA LEU A 63 0.64 -4.88 3.30
C LEU A 63 1.24 -4.27 4.56
N CYS A 64 2.13 -5.00 5.24
CA CYS A 64 2.90 -4.44 6.34
C CYS A 64 3.98 -3.51 5.79
N ALA A 65 4.15 -2.35 6.43
CA ALA A 65 5.24 -1.44 6.09
C ALA A 65 6.59 -2.11 6.37
N LYS A 66 7.57 -1.91 5.47
CA LYS A 66 8.94 -2.36 5.70
C LYS A 66 9.56 -1.54 6.82
N TRP A 67 10.24 -2.21 7.76
CA TRP A 67 10.95 -1.52 8.83
C TRP A 67 12.11 -0.68 8.26
N MET A 68 12.20 0.57 8.70
CA MET A 68 13.31 1.48 8.39
C MET A 68 13.95 1.93 9.72
N PRO A 69 15.25 1.68 9.94
CA PRO A 69 15.92 2.00 11.20
C PRO A 69 15.89 3.49 11.55
N ARG A 70 15.96 4.35 10.53
CA ARG A 70 15.99 5.80 10.68
C ARG A 70 15.27 6.44 9.52
N GLU A 71 14.49 7.48 9.81
CA GLU A 71 13.92 8.34 8.78
C GLU A 71 15.00 9.32 8.29
N PRO A 72 15.42 9.25 7.02
CA PRO A 72 16.44 10.14 6.49
C PRO A 72 15.86 11.55 6.26
N THR A 73 16.65 12.57 6.56
CA THR A 73 16.31 13.96 6.25
C THR A 73 16.33 14.19 4.73
N PHE A 74 15.75 15.31 4.29
CA PHE A 74 15.75 15.67 2.88
C PHE A 74 17.18 15.72 2.31
N ASP A 75 18.09 16.40 2.99
CA ASP A 75 19.49 16.53 2.54
C ASP A 75 20.20 15.17 2.47
N GLN A 76 19.93 14.27 3.42
CA GLN A 76 20.49 12.91 3.39
C GLN A 76 19.96 12.09 2.22
N LYS A 77 18.71 12.30 1.82
CA LYS A 77 18.15 11.66 0.61
C LYS A 77 18.84 12.20 -0.63
N GLN A 78 19.03 13.52 -0.72
CA GLN A 78 19.70 14.14 -1.86
C GLN A 78 21.14 13.66 -1.98
N GLN A 79 21.91 13.71 -0.90
CA GLN A 79 23.29 13.23 -0.89
C GLN A 79 23.39 11.75 -1.30
N SER A 80 22.48 10.91 -0.82
CA SER A 80 22.43 9.49 -1.20
C SER A 80 22.19 9.29 -2.70
N VAL A 81 21.35 10.12 -3.33
CA VAL A 81 21.13 10.10 -4.78
C VAL A 81 22.41 10.53 -5.51
N ASP A 82 23.01 11.64 -5.10
CA ASP A 82 24.22 12.20 -5.74
C ASP A 82 25.39 11.20 -5.68
N ASP A 83 25.64 10.62 -4.50
CA ASP A 83 26.68 9.60 -4.29
C ASP A 83 26.42 8.36 -5.15
N SER A 84 25.15 7.94 -5.24
CA SER A 84 24.74 6.78 -6.04
C SER A 84 24.92 7.04 -7.53
N GLU A 85 24.59 8.23 -8.02
CA GLU A 85 24.81 8.62 -9.41
C GLU A 85 26.29 8.66 -9.76
N GLN A 86 27.13 9.19 -8.87
CA GLN A 86 28.57 9.19 -9.06
C GLN A 86 29.12 7.76 -9.11
N CYS A 87 28.72 6.90 -8.17
CA CYS A 87 29.07 5.47 -8.19
C CYS A 87 28.62 4.80 -9.49
N LEU A 88 27.40 5.07 -9.94
CA LEU A 88 26.86 4.50 -11.17
C LEU A 88 27.65 4.93 -12.41
N LYS A 89 28.07 6.20 -12.50
CA LYS A 89 28.92 6.70 -13.58
C LYS A 89 30.27 5.96 -13.62
N MET A 90 30.91 5.79 -12.46
CA MET A 90 32.18 5.04 -12.35
C MET A 90 32.02 3.57 -12.75
N ILE A 91 30.95 2.92 -12.28
CA ILE A 91 30.62 1.53 -12.63
C ILE A 91 30.37 1.40 -14.15
N LYS A 92 29.65 2.34 -14.76
CA LYS A 92 29.38 2.32 -16.21
C LYS A 92 30.65 2.55 -17.05
N HIS A 93 31.57 3.36 -16.56
CA HIS A 93 32.83 3.63 -17.25
C HIS A 93 33.78 2.43 -17.24
N ASN A 94 34.05 1.85 -16.06
CA ASN A 94 34.91 0.67 -15.95
C ASN A 94 34.56 -0.17 -14.72
N LYS A 95 33.53 -1.02 -14.86
CA LYS A 95 33.04 -1.91 -13.81
C LYS A 95 34.11 -2.81 -13.18
N PRO A 96 34.92 -3.58 -13.94
CA PRO A 96 35.87 -4.52 -13.33
C PRO A 96 36.94 -3.81 -12.50
N GLU A 97 37.47 -2.68 -12.99
CA GLU A 97 38.46 -1.90 -12.25
C GLU A 97 37.87 -1.25 -10.99
N PHE A 98 36.66 -0.67 -11.11
CA PHE A 98 35.96 -0.06 -9.98
C PHE A 98 35.76 -1.09 -8.85
N LEU A 99 35.28 -2.29 -9.18
CA LEU A 99 35.02 -3.34 -8.19
C LEU A 99 36.32 -3.90 -7.59
N HIS A 100 37.40 -4.04 -8.38
CA HIS A 100 38.69 -4.50 -7.86
C HIS A 100 39.22 -3.57 -6.76
N ARG A 101 38.99 -2.26 -6.88
CA ARG A 101 39.49 -1.26 -5.91
C ARG A 101 38.53 -1.01 -4.75
N HIS A 102 37.30 -1.53 -4.82
CA HIS A 102 36.26 -1.23 -3.84
C HIS A 102 36.34 -2.18 -2.63
N VAL A 103 36.72 -1.65 -1.47
CA VAL A 103 36.79 -2.39 -0.21
C VAL A 103 35.82 -1.76 0.80
N LYS A 104 34.99 -2.58 1.45
CA LYS A 104 34.09 -2.15 2.53
C LYS A 104 34.50 -2.80 3.85
N MET A 105 34.36 -2.06 4.94
CA MET A 105 34.56 -2.54 6.30
C MET A 105 33.48 -1.91 7.18
N ASP A 106 32.75 -2.75 7.90
CA ASP A 106 31.78 -2.36 8.91
C ASP A 106 32.09 -3.08 10.22
N LYS A 107 31.82 -2.40 11.35
CA LYS A 107 31.90 -3.00 12.68
C LYS A 107 30.47 -3.35 13.12
N THR A 108 30.26 -4.59 13.55
CA THR A 108 29.02 -5.03 14.19
C THR A 108 29.00 -4.65 15.65
#